data_AF-A0A3M0XJ17-F1
#
_entry.id   AF-A0A3M0XJ17-F1
#
_cell.length_a   1.000
_cell.length_b   1.000
_cell.length_c   1.000
_cell.angle_alpha   90.00
_cell.angle_beta   90.00
_cell.angle_gamma   90.00
#
_symmetry.space_group_name_H-M   'P 1'
#
loop_
_entity.id
_entity.type
_entity.pdbx_description
1 polymer ?
#
loop_
_entity_poly.entity_id
_entity_poly.type
_entity_poly.pdbx_seq_one_letter_code
_entity_poly.pdbx_strand_id
1 'polypeptide(L)'
;MGEKIHYSLSYYFDELKKRHKTKGAIGRGIELLKVLKEAKDHTLPLTALARKTNLKIRHCQELCEELQTEGLIKIEPDYEMGNDRISLTDKGLSLF
;
A
#
# COMPACT_ATOMS: atom_id res chain seq x y z
N MET A 1 -25.95 -17.49 9.77
CA MET A 1 -25.21 -17.57 8.49
C MET A 1 -24.54 -16.25 8.27
N GLY A 2 -23.22 -16.22 8.31
CA GLY A 2 -22.43 -15.01 8.09
C GLY A 2 -21.01 -15.49 7.87
N GLU A 3 -20.77 -16.08 6.70
CA GLU A 3 -19.42 -16.42 6.27
C GLU A 3 -18.62 -15.13 6.31
N LYS A 4 -17.72 -15.02 7.29
CA LYS A 4 -16.65 -14.02 7.28
C LYS A 4 -15.77 -14.39 6.11
N ILE A 5 -16.07 -13.84 4.93
CA ILE A 5 -15.18 -13.90 3.78
C ILE A 5 -13.90 -13.19 4.25
N HIS A 6 -12.88 -13.98 4.58
CA HIS A 6 -11.52 -13.48 4.76
C HIS A 6 -11.09 -12.98 3.38
N TYR A 7 -11.30 -11.69 3.13
CA TYR A 7 -10.82 -11.03 1.93
C TYR A 7 -9.30 -10.92 2.04
N SER A 8 -8.60 -12.00 1.66
CA SER A 8 -7.14 -11.97 1.58
C SER A 8 -6.70 -10.84 0.67
N LEU A 9 -5.59 -10.19 1.00
CA LEU A 9 -4.99 -9.11 0.21
C LEU A 9 -4.95 -9.44 -1.29
N SER A 10 -4.60 -10.68 -1.64
CA SER A 10 -4.59 -11.15 -3.04
C SER A 10 -5.96 -11.06 -3.72
N TYR A 11 -7.05 -11.34 -3.01
CA TYR A 11 -8.41 -11.23 -3.55
C TYR A 11 -8.85 -9.78 -3.73
N TYR A 12 -8.59 -8.90 -2.74
CA TYR A 12 -8.92 -7.46 -2.86
C TYR A 12 -8.24 -6.84 -4.10
N PHE A 13 -6.99 -7.22 -4.32
CA PHE A 13 -6.22 -6.78 -5.47
C PHE A 13 -6.66 -7.44 -6.80
N ASP A 14 -7.17 -8.67 -6.80
CA ASP A 14 -7.78 -9.30 -7.98
C ASP A 14 -9.11 -8.64 -8.38
N GLU A 15 -9.93 -8.26 -7.39
CA GLU A 15 -11.13 -7.43 -7.59
C GLU A 15 -10.77 -6.05 -8.16
N LEU A 16 -9.75 -5.40 -7.60
CA LEU A 16 -9.21 -4.14 -8.13
C LEU A 16 -8.72 -4.29 -9.57
N LYS A 17 -8.06 -5.40 -9.92
CA LYS A 17 -7.63 -5.70 -11.30
C LYS A 17 -8.78 -5.80 -12.30
N LYS A 18 -9.91 -6.32 -11.84
CA LYS A 18 -11.12 -6.44 -12.67
C LYS A 18 -11.74 -5.07 -12.90
N ARG A 19 -11.67 -4.17 -11.90
CA ARG A 19 -12.21 -2.81 -11.97
C ARG A 19 -11.29 -1.83 -12.70
N HIS A 20 -9.98 -1.92 -12.48
CA HIS A 20 -8.95 -1.10 -13.11
C HIS A 20 -8.09 -1.97 -14.04
N LYS A 21 -8.05 -1.62 -15.34
CA LYS A 21 -7.20 -2.27 -16.38
C LYS A 21 -5.67 -2.13 -16.13
N THR A 22 -5.20 -1.89 -14.92
CA THR A 22 -3.80 -1.72 -14.56
C THR A 22 -3.15 -3.08 -14.25
N LYS A 23 -2.66 -3.76 -15.30
CA LYS A 23 -2.06 -5.11 -15.18
C LYS A 23 -0.70 -5.14 -14.43
N GLY A 24 -0.05 -4.00 -14.16
CA GLY A 24 1.29 -3.94 -13.56
C GLY A 24 1.38 -3.43 -12.11
N ALA A 25 0.43 -2.58 -11.67
CA ALA A 25 0.49 -1.91 -10.37
C ALA A 25 0.20 -2.85 -9.18
N ILE A 26 -0.55 -3.92 -9.44
CA ILE A 26 -1.24 -4.73 -8.43
C ILE A 26 -0.28 -5.61 -7.63
N GLY A 27 0.65 -6.29 -8.31
CA GLY A 27 1.66 -7.11 -7.61
C GLY A 27 2.60 -6.27 -6.74
N ARG A 28 2.93 -5.07 -7.20
CA ARG A 28 3.77 -4.11 -6.48
C ARG A 28 3.03 -3.50 -5.28
N GLY A 29 1.73 -3.23 -5.41
CA GLY A 29 0.90 -2.72 -4.31
C GLY A 29 0.76 -3.71 -3.14
N ILE A 30 0.63 -5.01 -3.44
CA ILE A 30 0.61 -6.07 -2.40
C ILE A 30 1.94 -6.11 -1.66
N GLU A 31 3.06 -6.08 -2.37
CA GLU A 31 4.40 -6.09 -1.78
C GLU A 31 4.63 -4.85 -0.90
N LEU A 32 4.19 -3.67 -1.38
CA LEU A 32 4.25 -2.41 -0.64
C LEU A 32 3.47 -2.49 0.69
N LEU A 33 2.24 -3.01 0.67
CA LEU A 33 1.44 -3.18 1.88
C LEU A 33 2.06 -4.19 2.85
N LYS A 34 2.65 -5.29 2.36
CA LYS A 34 3.38 -6.25 3.20
C LYS A 34 4.57 -5.59 3.90
N VAL A 35 5.36 -4.83 3.14
CA VAL A 35 6.51 -4.10 3.67
C VAL A 35 6.10 -3.12 4.77
N LEU A 36 5.00 -2.40 4.57
CA LEU A 36 4.44 -1.52 5.60
C LEU A 36 3.91 -2.30 6.81
N LYS A 37 3.26 -3.45 6.60
CA LYS A 37 2.76 -4.30 7.70
C LYS A 37 3.90 -4.80 8.59
N GLU A 38 5.03 -5.16 8.00
CA GLU A 38 6.24 -5.61 8.70
C GLU A 38 7.05 -4.45 9.31
N ALA A 39 6.75 -3.21 8.92
CA ALA A 39 7.42 -2.04 9.48
C ALA A 39 6.96 -1.74 10.91
N LYS A 40 7.88 -1.14 11.68
CA LYS A 40 7.58 -0.62 13.01
C LYS A 40 6.50 0.46 12.90
N ASP A 41 5.47 0.38 13.74
CA ASP A 41 4.31 1.28 13.73
C ASP A 41 3.56 1.33 12.39
N HIS A 42 3.74 0.30 11.55
CA HIS A 42 3.14 0.20 10.21
C HIS A 42 3.41 1.40 9.30
N THR A 43 4.52 2.08 9.55
CA THR A 43 4.87 3.37 8.94
C THR A 43 6.29 3.33 8.40
N LEU A 44 6.48 3.80 7.16
CA LEU A 44 7.81 3.98 6.56
C LEU A 44 7.89 5.27 5.75
N PRO A 45 9.07 5.90 5.69
CA PRO A 45 9.33 6.95 4.72
C PRO A 45 9.26 6.39 3.29
N LEU A 46 8.74 7.17 2.35
CA LEU A 46 8.57 6.82 0.94
C LEU A 46 9.88 6.32 0.31
N THR A 47 11.01 6.96 0.61
CA THR A 47 12.32 6.50 0.12
C THR A 47 12.71 5.12 0.63
N ALA A 48 12.44 4.80 1.90
CA ALA A 48 12.74 3.50 2.47
C ALA A 48 11.79 2.43 1.92
N LEU A 49 10.52 2.78 1.74
CA LEU A 49 9.51 1.93 1.13
C LEU A 49 9.91 1.57 -0.31
N ALA A 50 10.21 2.57 -1.14
CA ALA A 50 10.67 2.41 -2.52
C ALA A 50 11.90 1.49 -2.60
N ARG A 51 12.84 1.66 -1.67
CA ARG A 51 14.07 0.84 -1.62
C ARG A 51 13.78 -0.61 -1.24
N LYS A 52 12.85 -0.86 -0.32
CA LYS A 52 12.42 -2.21 0.09
C LYS A 52 11.63 -2.94 -0.98
N THR A 53 10.79 -2.24 -1.74
CA THR A 53 9.99 -2.79 -2.84
C THR A 53 10.71 -2.77 -4.20
N ASN A 54 12.00 -2.44 -4.20
CA ASN A 54 12.83 -2.26 -5.40
C ASN A 54 12.12 -1.46 -6.51
N LEU A 55 11.57 -0.31 -6.13
CA LEU A 55 10.86 0.63 -7.00
C LEU A 55 11.63 1.95 -7.09
N LYS A 56 11.52 2.62 -8.24
CA LYS A 56 11.91 4.03 -8.34
C LYS A 56 10.98 4.85 -7.45
N ILE A 57 11.51 5.86 -6.78
CA ILE A 57 10.75 6.73 -5.86
C ILE A 57 9.47 7.25 -6.52
N ARG A 58 9.57 7.76 -7.76
CA ARG A 58 8.41 8.22 -8.53
C ARG A 58 7.31 7.15 -8.70
N HIS A 59 7.68 5.93 -9.10
CA HIS A 59 6.69 4.85 -9.25
C HIS A 59 6.14 4.38 -7.91
N CYS A 60 6.94 4.41 -6.84
CA CYS A 60 6.48 4.11 -5.50
C CYS A 60 5.48 5.16 -5.00
N GLN A 61 5.73 6.43 -5.32
CA GLN A 61 4.83 7.54 -5.02
C GLN A 61 3.50 7.38 -5.74
N GLU A 62 3.51 7.17 -7.07
CA GLU A 62 2.30 6.94 -7.86
C GLU A 62 1.47 5.77 -7.29
N LEU A 63 2.13 4.66 -6.92
CA LEU A 63 1.47 3.53 -6.26
C LEU A 63 0.92 3.89 -4.88
N CYS A 64 1.64 4.69 -4.09
CA CYS A 64 1.15 5.14 -2.79
C CYS A 64 -0.11 6.01 -2.96
N GLU A 65 -0.13 6.91 -3.94
CA GLU A 65 -1.29 7.76 -4.23
C GLU A 65 -2.52 6.94 -4.65
N GLU A 66 -2.32 5.90 -5.48
CA GLU A 66 -3.39 4.95 -5.83
C GLU A 66 -3.93 4.22 -4.59
N LEU A 67 -3.04 3.71 -3.73
CA LEU A 67 -3.44 3.00 -2.50
C LEU A 67 -4.06 3.94 -1.46
N GLN A 68 -3.69 5.21 -1.45
CA GLN A 68 -4.31 6.24 -0.62
C GLN A 68 -5.72 6.56 -1.09
N THR A 69 -5.93 6.64 -2.40
CA THR A 69 -7.27 6.81 -3.01
C THR A 69 -8.19 5.66 -2.63
N GLU A 70 -7.65 4.44 -2.56
CA GLU A 70 -8.36 3.26 -2.07
C GLU A 70 -8.57 3.23 -0.54
N GLY A 71 -7.98 4.19 0.19
CA GLY A 71 -8.04 4.28 1.64
C GLY A 71 -7.29 3.16 2.35
N LEU A 72 -6.31 2.52 1.71
CA LEU A 72 -5.50 1.44 2.31
C LEU A 72 -4.30 1.99 3.08
N ILE A 73 -3.75 3.11 2.63
CA ILE A 73 -2.63 3.80 3.26
C ILE A 73 -2.92 5.29 3.43
N LYS A 74 -2.13 5.94 4.26
CA LYS A 74 -2.12 7.38 4.47
C LYS A 74 -0.73 7.90 4.09
N ILE A 75 -0.70 8.99 3.33
CA ILE A 75 0.52 9.72 3.00
C ILE A 75 0.51 11.02 3.81
N GLU A 76 1.54 11.25 4.61
CA GLU A 76 1.71 12.46 5.40
C GLU A 76 3.05 13.10 5.06
N PRO A 77 3.09 14.38 4.66
CA PRO A 77 4.34 15.06 4.37
C PRO A 77 5.16 15.22 5.66
N ASP A 78 6.38 14.70 5.68
CA ASP A 78 7.33 14.96 6.76
C ASP A 78 8.19 16.17 6.39
N TYR A 79 7.80 17.34 6.89
CA TYR A 79 8.49 18.61 6.61
C TYR A 79 9.87 18.70 7.27
N GLU A 80 10.14 17.88 8.30
CA GLU A 80 11.43 17.87 8.99
C GLU A 80 12.48 17.05 8.20
N MET A 81 12.07 15.92 7.62
CA MET A 81 12.94 15.05 6.83
C MET A 81 12.86 15.30 5.31
N GLY A 82 11.91 16.12 4.84
CA GLY A 82 11.68 16.39 3.43
C GLY A 82 11.23 15.16 2.65
N ASN A 83 10.50 14.24 3.29
CA ASN A 83 10.18 12.93 2.73
C ASN A 83 8.81 12.44 3.20
N ASP A 84 7.93 12.06 2.28
CA ASP A 84 6.58 11.63 2.66
C ASP A 84 6.63 10.37 3.53
N ARG A 85 5.86 10.37 4.62
CA ARG A 85 5.61 9.21 5.46
C ARG A 85 4.39 8.47 4.96
N ILE A 86 4.56 7.16 4.81
CA ILE A 86 3.53 6.25 4.34
C ILE A 86 3.15 5.35 5.50
N SER A 87 1.88 5.38 5.88
CA SER A 87 1.34 4.64 7.03
C SER A 87 0.20 3.73 6.58
N LEU A 88 0.14 2.51 7.09
CA LEU A 88 -1.00 1.62 6.83
C LEU A 88 -2.23 2.10 7.62
N THR A 89 -3.41 2.10 6.99
CA THR A 89 -4.68 2.41 7.66
C THR A 89 -5.30 1.16 8.29
N ASP A 90 -6.31 1.33 9.14
CA ASP A 90 -7.13 0.22 9.66
C ASP A 90 -7.73 -0.63 8.54
N LYS A 91 -8.19 0.00 7.45
CA LYS A 91 -8.70 -0.71 6.27
C LYS A 91 -7.60 -1.55 5.64
N GLY A 92 -6.41 -0.99 5.45
CA GLY A 92 -5.25 -1.73 4.96
C GLY A 92 -4.85 -2.89 5.87
N LEU A 93 -4.92 -2.70 7.19
CA LEU A 93 -4.59 -3.72 8.19
C LEU A 93 -5.58 -4.88 8.17
N SER A 94 -6.86 -4.58 7.94
CA SER A 94 -7.93 -5.59 7.89
C SER A 94 -7.81 -6.59 6.73
N LEU A 95 -6.94 -6.33 5.75
CA LEU A 95 -6.71 -7.21 4.60
C LEU A 95 -5.70 -8.34 4.88
N PHE A 96 -5.10 -8.36 6.08
CA PHE A 96 -4.10 -9.34 6.53
C PHE A 96 -4.66 -10.36 7.51
#